data_AF-A0A2E9ZE48-F1
#
_entry.id   AF-A0A2E9ZE48-F1
#
_cell.length_a   1.000
_cell.length_b   1.000
_cell.length_c   1.000
_cell.angle_alpha   90.00
_cell.angle_beta   90.00
_cell.angle_gamma   90.00
#
_symmetry.space_group_name_H-M   'P 1'
#
loop_
_entity.id
_entity.type
_entity.pdbx_description
1 polymer ?
#
loop_
_entity_poly.entity_id
_entity_poly.type
_entity_poly.pdbx_seq_one_letter_code
_entity_poly.pdbx_strand_id
1 'polypeptide(L)'
;NGLVPGACVMCHSWQVGTPFKLQPLQHDAGGEPYWTESRSRHNFEVVSRLVAPGYPTASRLLLKPLATEAGGLPYHVGGKFWESQDDPEWQLLAQWVESASATQAATAAPAPTVDFEFFRSCVQRVFLYPREGAVPCASCHAVGTRGFAPPIPEGRNYWNEEESRRNFGVLMRFVTPGYPMQSLFLQNPLHPDGGGTPMHGGGIRWETQNDPEWQELAAWVRGDNRGSMCPAPLQF
;
A
#
# COMPACT_ATOMS: atom_id res chain seq x y z
N ASN A 1 -13.89 -31.18 -7.74
CA ASN A 1 -12.42 -31.23 -7.54
C ASN A 1 -11.69 -30.34 -8.52
N GLY A 2 -11.27 -29.15 -8.07
CA GLY A 2 -10.26 -28.36 -8.78
C GLY A 2 -10.59 -26.89 -8.79
N LEU A 3 -9.94 -26.12 -7.91
CA LEU A 3 -9.84 -24.67 -8.09
C LEU A 3 -9.33 -24.38 -9.50
N VAL A 4 -9.92 -23.38 -10.16
CA VAL A 4 -9.46 -22.93 -11.48
C VAL A 4 -7.99 -22.55 -11.38
N PRO A 5 -7.10 -23.08 -12.24
CA PRO A 5 -5.69 -22.67 -12.28
C PRO A 5 -5.60 -21.14 -12.38
N GLY A 6 -4.89 -20.51 -11.43
CA GLY A 6 -4.76 -19.06 -11.37
C GLY A 6 -5.71 -18.34 -10.39
N ALA A 7 -6.59 -19.06 -9.68
CA ALA A 7 -7.43 -18.45 -8.66
C ALA A 7 -6.60 -17.72 -7.58
N CYS A 8 -7.03 -16.52 -7.18
CA CYS A 8 -6.33 -15.67 -6.23
C CYS A 8 -5.87 -16.42 -4.97
N VAL A 9 -6.72 -17.29 -4.41
CA VAL A 9 -6.44 -18.06 -3.19
C VAL A 9 -5.24 -19.01 -3.30
N MET A 10 -4.89 -19.46 -4.51
CA MET A 10 -3.72 -20.32 -4.72
C MET A 10 -2.42 -19.59 -4.41
N CYS A 11 -2.35 -18.29 -4.75
CA CYS A 11 -1.16 -17.46 -4.50
C CYS A 11 -1.32 -16.53 -3.29
N HIS A 12 -2.52 -16.18 -2.89
CA HIS A 12 -2.81 -15.23 -1.81
C HIS A 12 -3.29 -15.92 -0.54
N SER A 13 -2.91 -17.18 -0.30
CA SER A 13 -3.14 -17.86 0.97
C SER A 13 -1.84 -17.96 1.79
N TRP A 14 -1.69 -18.99 2.62
CA TRP A 14 -0.69 -19.06 3.68
C TRP A 14 0.78 -19.05 3.21
N GLN A 15 1.05 -19.38 1.94
CA GLN A 15 2.41 -19.58 1.42
C GLN A 15 3.11 -18.28 1.00
N VAL A 16 2.40 -17.15 0.91
CA VAL A 16 2.95 -15.93 0.30
C VAL A 16 2.88 -14.75 1.27
N GLY A 17 4.03 -14.13 1.53
CA GLY A 17 4.19 -12.94 2.37
C GLY A 17 3.75 -11.65 1.68
N THR A 18 2.54 -11.62 1.10
CA THR A 18 1.97 -10.41 0.48
C THR A 18 0.92 -9.75 1.37
N PRO A 19 0.67 -8.43 1.18
CA PRO A 19 -0.44 -7.75 1.87
C PRO A 19 -1.81 -8.35 1.56
N PHE A 20 -1.99 -8.97 0.39
CA PHE A 20 -3.19 -9.70 0.04
C PHE A 20 -3.07 -11.15 0.55
N LYS A 21 -3.64 -11.43 1.73
CA LYS A 21 -3.60 -12.74 2.37
C LYS A 21 -5.00 -13.21 2.80
N LEU A 22 -5.60 -14.05 1.98
CA LEU A 22 -6.85 -14.76 2.22
C LEU A 22 -6.66 -15.90 3.22
N GLN A 23 -7.72 -16.16 3.98
CA GLN A 23 -7.84 -17.35 4.81
C GLN A 23 -7.83 -18.61 3.94
N PRO A 24 -7.27 -19.74 4.42
CA PRO A 24 -7.32 -21.00 3.68
C PRO A 24 -8.77 -21.42 3.39
N LEU A 25 -9.01 -22.03 2.24
CA LEU A 25 -10.31 -22.65 1.94
C LEU A 25 -10.53 -23.89 2.82
N GLN A 26 -11.79 -24.14 3.15
CA GLN A 26 -12.28 -25.41 3.66
C GLN A 26 -12.98 -26.17 2.54
N HIS A 27 -13.18 -27.47 2.75
CA HIS A 27 -13.99 -28.30 1.87
C HIS A 27 -15.10 -28.92 2.70
N ASP A 28 -16.32 -28.95 2.16
CA ASP A 28 -17.43 -29.62 2.81
C ASP A 28 -17.32 -31.16 2.65
N ALA A 29 -18.32 -31.89 3.14
CA ALA A 29 -18.34 -33.35 3.03
C ALA A 29 -18.36 -33.86 1.57
N GLY A 30 -18.83 -33.03 0.62
CA GLY A 30 -18.82 -33.30 -0.82
C GLY A 30 -17.54 -32.88 -1.52
N GLY A 31 -16.63 -32.20 -0.82
CA GLY A 31 -15.38 -31.69 -1.39
C GLY A 31 -15.50 -30.33 -2.08
N GLU A 32 -16.60 -29.59 -1.88
CA GLU A 32 -16.77 -28.26 -2.44
C GLU A 32 -16.05 -27.20 -1.60
N PRO A 33 -15.28 -26.29 -2.22
CA PRO A 33 -14.50 -25.30 -1.49
C PRO A 33 -15.39 -24.18 -0.94
N TYR A 34 -15.21 -23.82 0.33
CA TYR A 34 -15.92 -22.70 0.96
C TYR A 34 -15.08 -21.98 2.01
N TRP A 35 -15.52 -20.75 2.35
CA TRP A 35 -15.12 -20.04 3.56
C TRP A 35 -16.32 -19.93 4.50
N THR A 36 -16.11 -20.15 5.80
CA THR A 36 -17.10 -19.78 6.82
C THR A 36 -17.33 -18.28 6.81
N GLU A 37 -18.46 -17.82 7.36
CA GLU A 37 -18.76 -16.40 7.49
C GLU A 37 -17.61 -15.62 8.16
N SER A 38 -17.06 -16.14 9.25
CA SER A 38 -15.93 -15.51 9.95
C SER A 38 -14.70 -15.36 9.05
N ARG A 39 -14.37 -16.38 8.24
CA ARG A 39 -13.25 -16.29 7.28
C ARG A 39 -13.55 -15.31 6.15
N SER A 40 -14.78 -15.28 5.65
CA SER A 40 -15.21 -14.32 4.64
C SER A 40 -15.15 -12.88 5.14
N ARG A 41 -15.52 -12.61 6.40
CA ARG A 41 -15.37 -11.28 7.02
C ARG A 41 -13.90 -10.85 7.11
N HIS A 42 -13.02 -11.74 7.54
CA HIS A 42 -11.59 -11.46 7.56
C HIS A 42 -11.02 -11.23 6.15
N ASN A 43 -11.42 -12.04 5.17
CA ASN A 43 -11.04 -11.83 3.79
C ASN A 43 -11.52 -10.47 3.26
N PHE A 44 -12.74 -10.06 3.62
CA PHE A 44 -13.27 -8.75 3.26
C PHE A 44 -12.46 -7.59 3.83
N GLU A 45 -11.99 -7.69 5.09
CA GLU A 45 -11.11 -6.69 5.70
C GLU A 45 -9.78 -6.58 4.93
N VAL A 46 -9.19 -7.71 4.55
CA VAL A 46 -7.95 -7.74 3.76
C VAL A 46 -8.16 -7.14 2.37
N VAL A 47 -9.24 -7.53 1.67
CA VAL A 47 -9.57 -7.03 0.33
C VAL A 47 -9.87 -5.53 0.36
N SER A 48 -10.58 -5.05 1.38
CA SER A 48 -10.93 -3.63 1.52
C SER A 48 -9.69 -2.72 1.62
N ARG A 49 -8.58 -3.21 2.17
CA ARG A 49 -7.29 -2.48 2.21
C ARG A 49 -6.64 -2.31 0.84
N LEU A 50 -7.08 -3.07 -0.16
CA LEU A 50 -6.56 -3.04 -1.54
C LEU A 50 -7.50 -2.29 -2.49
N VAL A 51 -8.59 -1.75 -1.96
CA VAL A 51 -9.61 -1.01 -2.68
C VAL A 51 -9.54 0.46 -2.27
N ALA A 52 -9.62 1.34 -3.26
CA ALA A 52 -9.90 2.76 -3.10
C ALA A 52 -11.42 2.91 -3.29
N PRO A 53 -12.23 3.08 -2.22
CA PRO A 53 -13.69 3.16 -2.34
C PRO A 53 -14.11 4.27 -3.30
N GLY A 54 -14.88 3.93 -4.33
CA GLY A 54 -15.30 4.87 -5.39
C GLY A 54 -14.31 5.00 -6.56
N TYR A 55 -13.13 4.41 -6.48
CA TYR A 55 -12.07 4.60 -7.48
C TYR A 55 -11.48 3.24 -7.94
N PRO A 56 -12.16 2.53 -8.85
CA PRO A 56 -11.70 1.24 -9.38
C PRO A 56 -10.29 1.30 -9.98
N THR A 57 -9.99 2.36 -10.74
CA THR A 57 -8.69 2.57 -11.41
C THR A 57 -7.58 3.04 -10.47
N ALA A 58 -7.89 3.30 -9.19
CA ALA A 58 -6.89 3.53 -8.14
C ALA A 58 -6.76 2.31 -7.20
N SER A 59 -7.59 1.27 -7.39
CA SER A 59 -7.66 0.12 -6.50
C SER A 59 -6.67 -0.95 -6.89
N ARG A 60 -5.67 -1.22 -6.04
CA ARG A 60 -4.65 -2.24 -6.31
C ARG A 60 -5.22 -3.63 -6.58
N LEU A 61 -6.35 -3.97 -5.98
CA LEU A 61 -7.08 -5.21 -6.24
C LEU A 61 -7.42 -5.37 -7.73
N LEU A 62 -7.85 -4.29 -8.39
CA LEU A 62 -8.20 -4.28 -9.82
C LEU A 62 -6.97 -4.07 -10.72
N LEU A 63 -5.98 -3.30 -10.27
CA LEU A 63 -4.82 -2.95 -11.11
C LEU A 63 -3.77 -4.06 -11.19
N LYS A 64 -3.60 -4.88 -10.15
CA LYS A 64 -2.55 -5.93 -10.14
C LYS A 64 -2.78 -6.99 -11.22
N PRO A 65 -3.99 -7.54 -11.38
CA PRO A 65 -4.26 -8.57 -12.39
C PRO A 65 -4.68 -8.02 -13.76
N LEU A 66 -4.91 -6.71 -13.91
CA LEU A 66 -5.21 -6.06 -15.20
C LEU A 66 -3.94 -5.92 -16.06
N ALA A 67 -4.05 -6.13 -17.37
CA ALA A 67 -2.97 -5.94 -18.35
C ALA A 67 -2.39 -4.52 -18.29
N THR A 68 -1.10 -4.38 -18.60
CA THR A 68 -0.38 -3.10 -18.40
C THR A 68 -0.87 -2.04 -19.38
N GLU A 69 -1.12 -2.45 -20.62
CA GLU A 69 -1.70 -1.70 -21.72
C GLU A 69 -3.12 -1.19 -21.41
N ALA A 70 -3.85 -1.87 -20.52
CA ALA A 70 -5.17 -1.47 -20.05
C ALA A 70 -5.12 -0.58 -18.79
N GLY A 71 -3.92 -0.16 -18.36
CA GLY A 71 -3.70 0.67 -17.18
C GLY A 71 -3.37 -0.10 -15.90
N GLY A 72 -3.16 -1.42 -15.99
CA GLY A 72 -2.72 -2.24 -14.86
C GLY A 72 -1.28 -2.01 -14.44
N LEU A 73 -0.91 -2.52 -13.26
CA LEU A 73 0.44 -2.36 -12.71
C LEU A 73 1.45 -3.30 -13.42
N PRO A 74 2.71 -2.90 -13.63
CA PRO A 74 3.66 -3.68 -14.45
C PRO A 74 3.98 -5.11 -13.96
N TYR A 75 3.78 -5.40 -12.67
CA TYR A 75 4.19 -6.68 -12.08
C TYR A 75 3.12 -7.31 -11.19
N HIS A 76 2.81 -8.57 -11.49
CA HIS A 76 2.00 -9.47 -10.68
C HIS A 76 2.45 -10.92 -10.91
N VAL A 77 2.84 -11.63 -9.84
CA VAL A 77 3.41 -12.99 -9.92
C VAL A 77 2.39 -13.99 -10.47
N GLY A 78 1.13 -13.84 -10.09
CA GLY A 78 0.04 -14.70 -10.55
C GLY A 78 -0.35 -14.51 -12.03
N GLY A 79 0.30 -13.58 -12.75
CA GLY A 79 -0.05 -13.25 -14.13
C GLY A 79 -1.11 -12.16 -14.26
N LYS A 80 -1.59 -11.96 -15.50
CA LYS A 80 -2.68 -11.04 -15.83
C LYS A 80 -3.93 -11.86 -16.15
N PHE A 81 -5.06 -11.47 -15.57
CA PHE A 81 -6.35 -12.16 -15.73
C PHE A 81 -7.30 -11.36 -16.62
N TRP A 82 -7.18 -10.03 -16.59
CA TRP A 82 -8.02 -9.13 -17.38
C TRP A 82 -7.17 -8.43 -18.43
N GLU A 83 -7.49 -8.65 -19.70
CA GLU A 83 -6.81 -7.99 -20.83
C GLU A 83 -7.25 -6.53 -20.99
N SER A 84 -8.46 -6.19 -20.51
CA SER A 84 -9.02 -4.85 -20.61
C SER A 84 -9.92 -4.53 -19.42
N GLN A 85 -10.24 -3.26 -19.24
CA GLN A 85 -11.27 -2.84 -18.29
C GLN A 85 -12.67 -3.23 -18.76
N ASP A 86 -12.88 -3.62 -20.02
CA ASP A 86 -14.19 -4.09 -20.52
C ASP A 86 -14.46 -5.57 -20.18
N ASP A 87 -13.49 -6.25 -19.53
CA ASP A 87 -13.68 -7.62 -19.07
C ASP A 87 -14.89 -7.70 -18.10
N PRO A 88 -15.84 -8.64 -18.30
CA PRO A 88 -17.03 -8.73 -17.45
C PRO A 88 -16.73 -8.92 -15.96
N GLU A 89 -15.70 -9.69 -15.60
CA GLU A 89 -15.32 -9.89 -14.21
C GLU A 89 -14.69 -8.61 -13.63
N TRP A 90 -13.84 -7.93 -14.42
CA TRP A 90 -13.30 -6.63 -14.03
C TRP A 90 -14.40 -5.61 -13.78
N GLN A 91 -15.38 -5.50 -14.69
CA GLN A 91 -16.51 -4.57 -14.58
C GLN A 91 -17.38 -4.85 -13.35
N LEU A 92 -17.61 -6.12 -13.02
CA LEU A 92 -18.38 -6.50 -11.83
C LEU A 92 -17.68 -6.04 -10.55
N LEU A 93 -16.36 -6.26 -10.45
CA LEU A 93 -15.58 -5.79 -9.30
C LEU A 93 -15.45 -4.27 -9.28
N ALA A 94 -15.33 -3.63 -10.44
CA ALA A 94 -15.26 -2.17 -10.56
C ALA A 94 -16.55 -1.52 -10.08
N GLN A 95 -17.71 -2.04 -10.49
CA GLN A 95 -19.02 -1.58 -10.00
C GLN A 95 -19.17 -1.76 -8.49
N TRP A 96 -18.69 -2.88 -7.93
CA TRP A 96 -18.67 -3.07 -6.47
C TRP A 96 -17.82 -2.01 -5.77
N VAL A 97 -16.60 -1.75 -6.27
CA VAL A 97 -15.72 -0.70 -5.72
C VAL A 97 -16.34 0.70 -5.85
N GLU A 98 -16.95 0.99 -7.00
CA GLU A 98 -17.61 2.27 -7.27
C GLU A 98 -18.83 2.48 -6.34
N SER A 99 -19.57 1.40 -6.07
CA SER A 99 -20.75 1.43 -5.19
C SER A 99 -20.44 1.74 -3.72
N ALA A 100 -19.20 1.57 -3.28
CA ALA A 100 -18.76 1.86 -1.91
C ALA A 100 -18.87 3.35 -1.52
N SER A 101 -19.17 4.22 -2.50
CA SER A 101 -19.32 5.67 -2.35
C SER A 101 -20.77 6.18 -2.41
N ALA A 102 -21.77 5.38 -2.04
CA ALA A 102 -23.18 5.81 -1.98
C ALA A 102 -23.51 6.91 -0.92
N THR A 103 -22.53 7.75 -0.56
CA THR A 103 -22.75 9.07 0.03
C THR A 103 -21.81 10.15 -0.51
N GLN A 104 -21.43 10.17 -1.79
CA GLN A 104 -21.16 11.43 -2.51
C GLN A 104 -20.92 11.14 -4.00
N ALA A 105 -21.89 11.53 -4.83
CA ALA A 105 -21.66 11.78 -6.23
C ALA A 105 -20.69 12.96 -6.36
N ALA A 106 -19.40 12.66 -6.47
CA ALA A 106 -18.39 13.60 -6.92
C ALA A 106 -17.70 12.95 -8.11
N THR A 107 -17.79 13.58 -9.26
CA THR A 107 -16.86 13.41 -10.38
C THR A 107 -15.46 13.19 -9.81
N ALA A 108 -14.79 12.10 -10.19
CA ALA A 108 -13.48 11.68 -9.66
C ALA A 108 -12.57 12.90 -9.45
N ALA A 109 -12.39 13.32 -8.20
CA ALA A 109 -11.44 14.35 -7.89
C ALA A 109 -10.06 13.82 -8.31
N PRO A 110 -9.22 14.63 -8.98
CA PRO A 110 -7.89 14.19 -9.35
C PRO A 110 -7.14 13.75 -8.09
N ALA A 111 -6.35 12.67 -8.20
CA ALA A 111 -5.55 12.20 -7.09
C ALA A 111 -4.75 13.36 -6.51
N PRO A 112 -4.73 13.54 -5.18
CA PRO A 112 -4.07 14.68 -4.57
C PRO A 112 -2.57 14.66 -4.89
N THR A 113 -1.98 15.84 -5.02
CA THR A 113 -0.52 15.94 -5.16
C THR A 113 0.11 15.97 -3.78
N VAL A 114 0.85 14.92 -3.44
CA VAL A 114 1.70 14.88 -2.24
C VAL A 114 2.80 15.94 -2.32
N ASP A 115 3.08 16.59 -1.20
CA ASP A 115 3.91 17.81 -1.19
C ASP A 115 5.41 17.49 -1.02
N PHE A 116 6.25 17.93 -1.96
CA PHE A 116 7.70 17.70 -1.92
C PHE A 116 8.39 18.49 -0.79
N GLU A 117 7.93 19.70 -0.49
CA GLU A 117 8.52 20.52 0.56
C GLU A 117 8.30 19.88 1.93
N PHE A 118 7.09 19.36 2.17
CA PHE A 118 6.77 18.57 3.36
C PHE A 118 7.55 17.26 3.41
N PHE A 119 7.70 16.60 2.26
CA PHE A 119 8.55 15.41 2.18
C PHE A 119 9.98 15.71 2.65
N ARG A 120 10.62 16.73 2.06
CA ARG A 120 12.02 17.08 2.35
C ARG A 120 12.20 17.54 3.80
N SER A 121 11.23 18.28 4.32
CA SER A 121 11.31 18.89 5.66
C SER A 121 11.00 17.90 6.78
N CYS A 122 10.01 17.02 6.59
CA CYS A 122 9.39 16.23 7.65
C CYS A 122 9.43 14.72 7.39
N VAL A 123 8.95 14.26 6.23
CA VAL A 123 8.84 12.80 5.94
C VAL A 123 10.22 12.15 5.81
N GLN A 124 11.14 12.80 5.10
CA GLN A 124 12.44 12.21 4.78
C GLN A 124 13.33 12.05 6.03
N ARG A 125 13.08 12.82 7.10
CA ARG A 125 13.74 12.63 8.39
C ARG A 125 13.42 11.26 9.01
N VAL A 126 12.19 10.76 8.83
CA VAL A 126 11.75 9.44 9.32
C VAL A 126 12.73 8.32 8.90
N PHE A 127 13.42 8.48 7.76
CA PHE A 127 14.35 7.47 7.25
C PHE A 127 15.62 7.31 8.09
N LEU A 128 15.96 8.33 8.87
CA LEU A 128 17.17 8.40 9.68
C LEU A 128 16.88 8.12 11.17
N TYR A 129 15.66 8.40 11.63
CA TYR A 129 15.28 8.31 13.04
C TYR A 129 14.42 7.06 13.31
N PRO A 130 15.03 5.94 13.76
CA PRO A 130 14.28 4.75 14.13
C PRO A 130 13.47 4.98 15.40
N ARG A 131 12.40 4.21 15.57
CA ARG A 131 11.75 4.03 16.87
C ARG A 131 12.44 2.90 17.63
N GLU A 132 12.19 2.84 18.94
CA GLU A 132 12.66 1.74 19.78
C GLU A 132 12.26 0.38 19.17
N GLY A 133 13.22 -0.54 19.05
CA GLY A 133 13.01 -1.86 18.44
C GLY A 133 13.04 -1.92 16.92
N ALA A 134 13.21 -0.80 16.21
CA ALA A 134 13.31 -0.74 14.75
C ALA A 134 14.69 -0.25 14.27
N VAL A 135 15.05 -0.56 13.02
CA VAL A 135 16.25 0.02 12.37
C VAL A 135 15.86 1.21 11.48
N PRO A 136 16.77 2.17 11.23
CA PRO A 136 16.50 3.26 10.29
C PRO A 136 16.13 2.73 8.91
N CYS A 137 15.19 3.38 8.21
CA CYS A 137 14.84 2.97 6.84
C CYS A 137 16.07 2.98 5.92
N ALA A 138 16.96 3.95 6.12
CA ALA A 138 18.21 4.08 5.37
C ALA A 138 19.13 2.85 5.47
N SER A 139 19.02 2.03 6.53
CA SER A 139 19.83 0.82 6.68
C SER A 139 19.48 -0.26 5.65
N CYS A 140 18.24 -0.34 5.19
CA CYS A 140 17.79 -1.35 4.23
C CYS A 140 17.38 -0.75 2.87
N HIS A 141 17.03 0.54 2.83
CA HIS A 141 16.56 1.25 1.63
C HIS A 141 17.64 2.17 1.03
N ALA A 142 18.91 1.84 1.22
CA ALA A 142 20.05 2.59 0.68
C ALA A 142 20.27 2.40 -0.84
N VAL A 143 19.91 1.23 -1.38
CA VAL A 143 20.29 0.85 -2.75
C VAL A 143 19.18 0.08 -3.47
N GLY A 144 19.34 -0.06 -4.79
CA GLY A 144 18.46 -0.88 -5.64
C GLY A 144 17.10 -0.24 -5.94
N THR A 145 16.15 -1.05 -6.41
CA THR A 145 14.83 -0.59 -6.86
C THR A 145 13.95 -0.03 -5.73
N ARG A 146 14.29 -0.34 -4.48
CA ARG A 146 13.67 0.20 -3.25
C ARG A 146 14.60 1.19 -2.52
N GLY A 147 15.62 1.71 -3.21
CA GLY A 147 16.67 2.57 -2.67
C GLY A 147 16.24 4.03 -2.54
N PHE A 148 15.20 4.33 -1.75
CA PHE A 148 14.70 5.70 -1.56
C PHE A 148 15.45 6.50 -0.47
N ALA A 149 16.40 5.89 0.23
CA ALA A 149 17.17 6.50 1.31
C ALA A 149 18.68 6.19 1.17
N PRO A 150 19.34 6.65 0.08
CA PRO A 150 20.75 6.35 -0.20
C PRO A 150 21.70 6.92 0.86
N PRO A 151 22.93 6.38 0.99
CA PRO A 151 23.89 6.87 1.98
C PRO A 151 24.14 8.38 1.83
N ILE A 152 24.17 9.09 2.97
CA ILE A 152 24.50 10.51 3.00
C ILE A 152 26.02 10.64 2.93
N PRO A 153 26.59 11.44 2.00
CA PRO A 153 28.03 11.63 1.90
C PRO A 153 28.67 12.19 3.17
N GLU A 154 29.94 11.82 3.38
CA GLU A 154 30.71 12.21 4.57
C GLU A 154 30.69 13.74 4.81
N GLY A 155 30.66 14.12 6.09
CA GLY A 155 30.57 15.53 6.50
C GLY A 155 29.17 16.13 6.43
N ARG A 156 28.13 15.36 6.06
CA ARG A 156 26.72 15.78 6.10
C ARG A 156 25.88 14.85 6.96
N ASN A 157 24.83 15.39 7.57
CA ASN A 157 23.81 14.64 8.31
C ASN A 157 22.47 14.57 7.57
N TYR A 158 22.38 15.15 6.38
CA TYR A 158 21.17 15.16 5.57
C TYR A 158 21.45 15.26 4.06
N TRP A 159 20.49 14.81 3.26
CA TRP A 159 20.51 14.96 1.81
C TRP A 159 20.33 16.42 1.39
N ASN A 160 21.00 16.81 0.31
CA ASN A 160 20.73 18.11 -0.33
C ASN A 160 19.42 18.05 -1.14
N GLU A 161 18.99 19.19 -1.69
CA GLU A 161 17.73 19.24 -2.43
C GLU A 161 17.67 18.27 -3.63
N GLU A 162 18.75 18.18 -4.40
CA GLU A 162 18.79 17.33 -5.59
C GLU A 162 18.64 15.84 -5.20
N GLU A 163 19.38 15.41 -4.17
CA GLU A 163 19.28 14.07 -3.61
C GLU A 163 17.87 13.81 -3.04
N SER A 164 17.29 14.76 -2.31
CA SER A 164 15.90 14.68 -1.83
C SER A 164 14.89 14.52 -2.97
N ARG A 165 15.06 15.23 -4.10
CA ARG A 165 14.16 15.06 -5.27
C ARG A 165 14.25 13.66 -5.86
N ARG A 166 15.46 13.09 -5.96
CA ARG A 166 15.65 11.70 -6.42
C ARG A 166 15.01 10.71 -5.45
N ASN A 167 15.24 10.90 -4.15
CA ASN A 167 14.67 10.06 -3.09
C ASN A 167 13.15 10.08 -3.11
N PHE A 168 12.55 11.27 -3.24
CA PHE A 168 11.12 11.46 -3.41
C PHE A 168 10.58 10.69 -4.62
N GLY A 169 11.24 10.80 -5.78
CA GLY A 169 10.85 10.07 -6.99
C GLY A 169 10.86 8.54 -6.84
N VAL A 170 11.80 7.99 -6.07
CA VAL A 170 11.82 6.55 -5.76
C VAL A 170 10.74 6.19 -4.74
N LEU A 171 10.58 6.98 -3.66
CA LEU A 171 9.57 6.75 -2.63
C LEU A 171 8.15 6.73 -3.20
N MET A 172 7.87 7.61 -4.17
CA MET A 172 6.55 7.72 -4.78
C MET A 172 6.06 6.44 -5.46
N ARG A 173 6.96 5.49 -5.78
CA ARG A 173 6.58 4.16 -6.27
C ARG A 173 5.90 3.30 -5.19
N PHE A 174 6.01 3.69 -3.93
CA PHE A 174 5.45 3.03 -2.75
C PHE A 174 4.35 3.85 -2.08
N VAL A 175 3.98 4.99 -2.66
CA VAL A 175 2.91 5.88 -2.19
C VAL A 175 1.79 5.87 -3.22
N THR A 176 0.57 5.67 -2.76
CA THR A 176 -0.66 5.86 -3.54
C THR A 176 -1.33 7.13 -3.03
N PRO A 177 -1.19 8.28 -3.72
CA PRO A 177 -1.76 9.54 -3.24
C PRO A 177 -3.26 9.44 -2.98
N GLY A 178 -3.72 10.00 -1.86
CA GLY A 178 -5.10 9.88 -1.39
C GLY A 178 -5.39 8.62 -0.57
N TYR A 179 -4.56 7.56 -0.66
CA TYR A 179 -4.85 6.25 -0.09
C TYR A 179 -3.71 5.73 0.81
N PRO A 180 -3.64 6.16 2.08
CA PRO A 180 -2.63 5.74 3.04
C PRO A 180 -2.48 4.21 3.16
N MET A 181 -3.58 3.48 3.30
CA MET A 181 -3.54 2.02 3.47
C MET A 181 -3.17 1.23 2.21
N GLN A 182 -3.15 1.87 1.05
CA GLN A 182 -2.64 1.28 -0.20
C GLN A 182 -1.17 1.62 -0.47
N SER A 183 -0.61 2.55 0.32
CA SER A 183 0.78 2.97 0.26
C SER A 183 1.65 2.00 1.04
N LEU A 184 2.50 1.24 0.34
CA LEU A 184 3.44 0.30 0.99
C LEU A 184 4.40 1.01 1.95
N PHE A 185 4.67 2.29 1.71
CA PHE A 185 5.41 3.15 2.64
C PHE A 185 4.80 3.14 4.05
N LEU A 186 3.46 3.16 4.16
CA LEU A 186 2.74 3.16 5.43
C LEU A 186 2.32 1.76 5.88
N GLN A 187 2.09 0.84 4.94
CA GLN A 187 1.60 -0.50 5.25
C GLN A 187 2.70 -1.45 5.71
N ASN A 188 3.91 -1.39 5.11
CA ASN A 188 4.94 -2.38 5.41
C ASN A 188 5.44 -2.32 6.86
N PRO A 189 5.76 -1.14 7.43
CA PRO A 189 6.24 -1.06 8.80
C PRO A 189 5.10 -0.90 9.83
N LEU A 190 3.84 -1.03 9.43
CA LEU A 190 2.69 -1.08 10.33
C LEU A 190 2.50 -2.52 10.85
N HIS A 191 2.12 -2.69 12.11
CA HIS A 191 1.84 -4.01 12.69
C HIS A 191 0.69 -4.70 11.94
N PRO A 192 0.72 -6.04 11.77
CA PRO A 192 -0.35 -6.78 11.09
C PRO A 192 -1.75 -6.52 11.67
N ASP A 193 -1.87 -6.42 12.99
CA ASP A 193 -3.15 -6.14 13.67
C ASP A 193 -3.65 -4.70 13.40
N GLY A 194 -2.73 -3.76 13.17
CA GLY A 194 -3.04 -2.40 12.71
C GLY A 194 -3.41 -2.31 11.23
N GLY A 195 -3.23 -3.40 10.49
CA GLY A 195 -3.52 -3.52 9.06
C GLY A 195 -2.31 -3.52 8.15
N GLY A 196 -1.11 -3.63 8.72
CA GLY A 196 0.15 -3.70 7.98
C GLY A 196 0.50 -5.10 7.47
N THR A 197 1.76 -5.27 7.04
CA THR A 197 2.21 -6.54 6.44
C THR A 197 2.79 -7.51 7.47
N PRO A 198 2.66 -8.84 7.28
CA PRO A 198 3.19 -9.84 8.21
C PRO A 198 4.71 -9.79 8.43
N MET A 199 5.47 -9.30 7.47
CA MET A 199 6.93 -9.28 7.52
C MET A 199 7.49 -8.02 6.86
N HIS A 200 8.31 -7.30 7.63
CA HIS A 200 9.14 -6.20 7.14
C HIS A 200 10.50 -6.28 7.82
N GLY A 201 11.58 -6.47 7.05
CA GLY A 201 12.92 -6.72 7.59
C GLY A 201 13.48 -5.58 8.46
N GLY A 202 12.96 -4.36 8.30
CA GLY A 202 13.32 -3.21 9.14
C GLY A 202 12.60 -3.15 10.50
N GLY A 203 11.70 -4.10 10.78
CA GLY A 203 10.86 -4.13 11.96
C GLY A 203 9.54 -3.37 11.81
N ILE A 204 8.74 -3.42 12.89
CA ILE A 204 7.50 -2.68 13.04
C ILE A 204 7.83 -1.28 13.58
N ARG A 205 7.28 -0.26 12.92
CA ARG A 205 7.37 1.15 13.34
C ARG A 205 6.10 1.63 14.01
N TRP A 206 4.93 1.19 13.58
CA TRP A 206 3.65 1.64 14.16
C TRP A 206 2.80 0.44 14.54
N GLU A 207 2.19 0.47 15.72
CA GLU A 207 1.29 -0.59 16.19
C GLU A 207 -0.07 -0.52 15.49
N THR A 208 -0.58 0.70 15.28
CA THR A 208 -1.89 0.91 14.65
C THR A 208 -1.89 2.17 13.81
N GLN A 209 -2.93 2.34 12.98
CA GLN A 209 -3.16 3.57 12.24
C GLN A 209 -3.42 4.76 13.16
N ASN A 210 -3.77 4.56 14.44
CA ASN A 210 -3.99 5.66 15.39
C ASN A 210 -2.69 6.25 15.96
N ASP A 211 -1.53 5.70 15.58
CA ASP A 211 -0.25 6.26 15.98
C ASP A 211 -0.11 7.70 15.44
N PRO A 212 0.26 8.70 16.27
CA PRO A 212 0.33 10.10 15.84
C PRO A 212 1.28 10.32 14.66
N GLU A 213 2.42 9.63 14.62
CA GLU A 213 3.36 9.78 13.51
C GLU A 213 2.77 9.18 12.22
N TRP A 214 2.10 8.03 12.33
CA TRP A 214 1.40 7.41 11.22
C TRP A 214 0.33 8.35 10.64
N GLN A 215 -0.46 9.01 11.50
CA GLN A 215 -1.52 9.92 11.07
C GLN A 215 -1.00 11.13 10.31
N GLU A 216 0.13 11.72 10.72
CA GLU A 216 0.73 12.86 10.02
C GLU A 216 1.30 12.47 8.65
N LEU A 217 1.87 11.27 8.54
CA LEU A 217 2.31 10.73 7.25
C LEU A 217 1.12 10.36 6.36
N ALA A 218 0.04 9.83 6.93
CA ALA A 218 -1.20 9.54 6.23
C ALA A 218 -1.87 10.83 5.72
N ALA A 219 -1.85 11.91 6.51
CA ALA A 219 -2.33 13.23 6.11
C ALA A 219 -1.49 13.79 4.96
N TRP A 220 -0.17 13.59 4.98
CA TRP A 220 0.68 13.93 3.84
C TRP A 220 0.35 13.11 2.59
N VAL A 221 0.11 11.79 2.71
CA VAL A 221 -0.32 10.94 1.59
C VAL A 221 -1.67 11.39 1.02
N ARG A 222 -2.59 11.86 1.87
CA ARG A 222 -3.87 12.45 1.45
C ARG A 222 -3.73 13.84 0.82
N GLY A 223 -2.57 14.49 0.95
CA GLY A 223 -2.29 15.83 0.44
C GLY A 223 -2.66 16.96 1.41
N ASP A 224 -3.04 16.62 2.64
CA ASP A 224 -3.47 17.55 3.70
C ASP A 224 -2.26 18.30 4.29
N ASN A 225 -1.16 17.58 4.53
CA ASN A 225 0.07 18.13 5.11
C ASN A 225 1.02 18.64 4.00
N ARG A 226 1.43 19.91 4.11
CA ARG A 226 2.19 20.65 3.08
C ARG A 226 3.18 21.65 3.68
N GLY A 227 4.18 22.07 2.91
CA GLY A 227 5.14 23.10 3.31
C GLY A 227 6.21 22.60 4.28
N SER A 228 7.00 23.52 4.86
CA SER A 228 8.19 23.16 5.66
C SER A 228 7.93 22.95 7.16
N MET A 229 6.73 23.21 7.66
CA MET A 229 6.43 23.13 9.09
C MET A 229 6.07 21.69 9.48
N CYS A 230 6.91 21.06 10.30
CA CYS A 230 6.66 19.69 10.74
C CYS A 230 5.72 19.66 11.95
N PRO A 231 4.65 18.83 11.92
CA PRO A 231 3.81 18.61 13.08
C PRO A 231 4.62 17.90 14.18
N ALA A 232 4.21 18.04 15.44
CA ALA A 232 4.96 17.53 16.60
C ALA A 232 5.40 16.06 16.47
N PRO A 233 4.57 15.12 15.97
CA PRO A 233 5.00 13.72 15.78
C PRO A 233 6.14 13.51 14.76
N LEU A 234 6.41 14.49 13.89
CA LEU A 234 7.46 14.45 12.87
C LEU A 234 8.63 15.41 13.16
N GLN A 235 8.72 15.92 14.39
CA GLN A 235 9.84 16.73 14.85
C GLN A 235 10.91 15.81 15.45
N PHE A 236 12.01 15.63 14.72
CA PHE A 236 13.19 14.85 15.10
C PHE A 236 14.42 15.75 15.25
#